data_AF-A0AAD6L2G6-F1
#
_entry.id   AF-A0AAD6L2G6-F1
#
_cell.length_a   1.000
_cell.length_b   1.000
_cell.length_c   1.000
_cell.angle_alpha   90.00
_cell.angle_beta   90.00
_cell.angle_gamma   90.00
#
_symmetry.space_group_name_H-M   'P 1'
#
loop_
_entity.id
_entity.type
_entity.pdbx_description
1 polymer ?
#
loop_
_entity_poly.entity_id
_entity_poly.type
_entity_poly.pdbx_seq_one_letter_code
_entity_poly.pdbx_strand_id
1 'polypeptide(L)'
;MQDDGNFVVKTNSSKVWESFDSPTNTILLGQVLVMGQKLYSNANGTIDYSTGQYMLELQTDGNVVMSAYKFADPGYWYTATKDNKNVSLIFNQSTAFMYVVNQTSIAYPMIREVPTPIGDYYHRAMITDYGTLQQFVHRKENGSGWTVVWEPENIKAEPCIPFNICGVYGFCTSIDNTTINCTCLPGYSPRDPSIPSKGCYPATVIDFCAPNSSASNFYLEEIENADFPNGDFADMARITPVDVEACGKAIMDDCFAVAGVLVESVCYKKRTPLLNARRSFPSTSNIVAFIKIPKANNNPPIQDKDDDSPSWIALLAGLLLCSTMALLFATITICHHPLAQPYISRKQLPVPNVRAGNLLAIVSHDSEVLEDFCRFERMVLVGLWCLCPNPALRPSMDKVTQMLEGTSEIDVPPSIEAYLF
;
A
#
# COMPACT_ATOMS: atom_id res chain seq x y z
N MET A 1 31.63 -0.92 -8.17
CA MET A 1 31.09 -0.09 -7.08
C MET A 1 31.99 1.11 -6.92
N GLN A 2 31.42 2.31 -6.77
CA GLN A 2 32.14 3.56 -6.52
C GLN A 2 32.24 3.84 -5.01
N ASP A 3 33.13 4.76 -4.62
CA ASP A 3 33.41 5.09 -3.21
C ASP A 3 32.24 5.79 -2.49
N ASP A 4 31.31 6.37 -3.25
CA ASP A 4 30.07 6.99 -2.76
C ASP A 4 28.93 5.96 -2.53
N GLY A 5 29.20 4.67 -2.78
CA GLY A 5 28.21 3.60 -2.66
C GLY A 5 27.41 3.34 -3.94
N ASN A 6 27.63 4.11 -5.00
CA ASN A 6 26.91 3.91 -6.25
C ASN A 6 27.42 2.65 -6.98
N PHE A 7 26.52 1.70 -7.22
CA PHE A 7 26.80 0.52 -8.03
C PHE A 7 26.47 0.83 -9.48
N VAL A 8 27.51 1.06 -10.29
CA VAL A 8 27.39 1.46 -11.69
C VAL A 8 27.72 0.31 -12.63
N VAL A 9 26.82 0.04 -13.57
CA VAL A 9 27.04 -0.83 -14.72
C VAL A 9 27.33 0.07 -15.93
N LYS A 10 28.48 -0.15 -16.57
CA LYS A 10 28.95 0.65 -17.70
C LYS A 10 29.45 -0.23 -18.84
N THR A 11 29.31 0.26 -20.06
CA THR A 11 30.07 -0.22 -21.22
C THR A 11 31.43 0.49 -21.28
N ASN A 12 32.21 0.25 -22.34
CA ASN A 12 33.48 0.94 -22.56
C ASN A 12 33.34 2.48 -22.66
N SER A 13 32.15 3.00 -22.97
CA SER A 13 31.95 4.42 -23.27
C SER A 13 30.73 5.06 -22.62
N SER A 14 29.80 4.28 -22.03
CA SER A 14 28.59 4.84 -21.43
C SER A 14 28.16 4.14 -20.14
N LYS A 15 27.57 4.91 -19.23
CA LYS A 15 26.81 4.40 -18.09
C LYS A 15 25.50 3.79 -18.60
N VAL A 16 25.25 2.53 -18.28
CA VAL A 16 24.04 1.80 -18.70
C VAL A 16 22.98 1.84 -17.61
N TRP A 17 23.41 1.68 -16.36
CA TRP A 17 22.53 1.64 -15.20
C TRP A 17 23.33 2.00 -13.95
N GLU A 18 22.67 2.58 -12.94
CA GLU A 18 23.25 2.78 -11.62
C GLU A 18 22.23 2.60 -10.50
N SER A 19 22.70 2.18 -9.32
CA SER A 19 21.82 1.97 -8.17
C SER A 19 21.19 3.26 -7.65
N PHE A 20 21.84 4.41 -7.84
CA PHE A 20 21.30 5.70 -7.42
C PHE A 20 20.01 6.10 -8.16
N ASP A 21 19.79 5.58 -9.37
CA ASP A 21 18.55 5.77 -10.14
C ASP A 21 17.40 4.88 -9.64
N SER A 22 17.69 3.90 -8.78
CA SER A 22 16.73 2.93 -8.22
C SER A 22 16.84 2.86 -6.69
N PRO A 23 16.56 3.96 -5.97
CA PRO A 23 16.70 4.00 -4.52
C PRO A 23 15.65 3.13 -3.83
N THR A 24 15.95 2.73 -2.59
CA THR A 24 15.06 1.93 -1.73
C THR A 24 14.37 2.82 -0.69
N ASN A 25 14.82 2.78 0.55
CA ASN A 25 14.34 3.62 1.65
C ASN A 25 15.31 4.76 1.98
N THR A 26 16.53 4.72 1.40
CA THR A 26 17.67 5.55 1.80
C THR A 26 18.18 6.37 0.62
N ILE A 27 18.52 7.63 0.89
CA ILE A 27 19.33 8.49 0.03
C ILE A 27 20.72 8.68 0.67
N LEU A 28 21.77 8.55 -0.14
CA LEU A 28 23.16 8.69 0.28
C LEU A 28 23.74 10.06 -0.08
N LEU A 29 24.86 10.38 0.58
CA LEU A 29 25.59 11.61 0.35
C LEU A 29 26.06 11.70 -1.12
N GLY A 30 25.72 12.79 -1.80
CA GLY A 30 25.99 13.01 -3.23
C GLY A 30 24.87 12.54 -4.17
N GLN A 31 23.90 11.77 -3.68
CA GLN A 31 22.77 11.32 -4.49
C GLN A 31 21.75 12.44 -4.71
N VAL A 32 21.07 12.37 -5.86
CA VAL A 32 20.00 13.29 -6.26
C VAL A 32 18.76 12.48 -6.57
N LEU A 33 17.65 12.83 -5.94
CA LEU A 33 16.32 12.35 -6.31
C LEU A 33 15.68 13.36 -7.26
N VAL A 34 15.08 12.89 -8.35
CA VAL A 34 14.37 13.70 -9.35
C VAL A 34 12.87 13.40 -9.37
N MET A 35 12.09 14.25 -10.03
CA MET A 35 10.64 14.08 -10.16
C MET A 35 10.26 12.68 -10.67
N GLY A 36 9.25 12.08 -10.04
CA GLY A 36 8.77 10.72 -10.27
C GLY A 36 9.44 9.66 -9.38
N GLN A 37 10.63 9.93 -8.84
CA GLN A 37 11.31 8.99 -7.94
C GLN A 37 10.70 8.99 -6.54
N LYS A 38 10.85 7.84 -5.89
CA LYS A 38 10.24 7.52 -4.60
C LYS A 38 11.26 6.83 -3.70
N LEU A 39 11.15 7.08 -2.40
CA LEU A 39 11.71 6.23 -1.35
C LEU A 39 10.57 5.50 -0.65
N TYR A 40 10.72 4.22 -0.37
CA TYR A 40 9.74 3.44 0.39
C TYR A 40 10.32 3.02 1.72
N SER A 41 9.55 3.13 2.81
CA SER A 41 10.00 2.64 4.11
C SER A 41 10.20 1.14 4.12
N ASN A 42 10.94 0.65 5.10
CA ASN A 42 10.91 -0.76 5.48
C ASN A 42 9.55 -1.11 6.10
N ALA A 43 9.19 -2.39 6.07
CA ALA A 43 7.96 -2.90 6.69
C ALA A 43 8.04 -2.94 8.22
N ASN A 44 9.22 -3.22 8.78
CA ASN A 44 9.45 -3.16 10.23
C ASN A 44 10.94 -2.91 10.51
N GLY A 45 11.28 -1.64 10.76
CA GLY A 45 12.59 -1.15 11.19
C GLY A 45 13.78 -1.91 10.57
N THR A 46 14.49 -2.64 11.42
CA THR A 46 15.66 -3.46 11.07
C THR A 46 15.34 -4.96 10.97
N ILE A 47 14.07 -5.35 11.16
CA ILE A 47 13.60 -6.73 11.21
C ILE A 47 13.12 -7.18 9.83
N ASP A 48 12.37 -6.33 9.13
CA ASP A 48 11.77 -6.63 7.83
C ASP A 48 12.03 -5.49 6.83
N TYR A 49 12.93 -5.74 5.89
CA TYR A 49 13.34 -4.82 4.83
C TYR A 49 12.45 -4.85 3.58
N SER A 50 11.35 -5.60 3.61
CA SER A 50 10.34 -5.53 2.54
C SER A 50 9.66 -4.16 2.50
N THR A 51 8.96 -3.86 1.41
CA THR A 51 8.32 -2.56 1.21
C THR A 51 7.22 -2.32 2.26
N GLY A 52 7.45 -1.31 3.09
CA GLY A 52 6.56 -0.89 4.17
C GLY A 52 5.33 -0.13 3.69
N GLN A 53 4.79 0.74 4.55
CA GLN A 53 3.55 1.47 4.29
C GLN A 53 3.77 2.94 3.90
N TYR A 54 4.96 3.48 4.13
CA TYR A 54 5.26 4.89 3.90
C TYR A 54 6.13 5.10 2.68
N MET A 55 5.95 6.24 2.03
CA MET A 55 6.82 6.70 0.97
C MET A 55 7.12 8.19 1.06
N LEU A 56 8.28 8.58 0.54
CA LEU A 56 8.58 9.94 0.14
C LEU A 56 8.60 9.98 -1.39
N GLU A 57 7.82 10.86 -1.99
CA GLU A 57 7.73 11.01 -3.44
C GLU A 57 8.07 12.45 -3.85
N LEU A 58 8.90 12.59 -4.88
CA LEU A 58 9.02 13.84 -5.63
C LEU A 58 7.95 13.82 -6.72
N GLN A 59 6.80 14.40 -6.44
CA GLN A 59 5.62 14.33 -7.30
C GLN A 59 5.85 15.07 -8.62
N THR A 60 5.09 14.68 -9.65
CA THR A 60 5.17 15.30 -10.99
C THR A 60 4.66 16.74 -11.03
N ASP A 61 3.97 17.20 -9.98
CA ASP A 61 3.55 18.60 -9.83
C ASP A 61 4.62 19.49 -9.19
N GLY A 62 5.79 18.92 -8.86
CA GLY A 62 6.93 19.61 -8.26
C GLY A 62 7.00 19.50 -6.75
N ASN A 63 5.97 18.99 -6.08
CA ASN A 63 5.97 18.90 -4.63
C ASN A 63 6.76 17.68 -4.13
N VAL A 64 7.38 17.78 -2.96
CA VAL A 64 7.98 16.62 -2.28
C VAL A 64 7.08 16.26 -1.12
N VAL A 65 6.56 15.03 -1.09
CA VAL A 65 5.47 14.62 -0.20
C VAL A 65 5.81 13.33 0.52
N MET A 66 5.52 13.26 1.82
CA MET A 66 5.47 12.03 2.59
C MET A 66 4.03 11.58 2.79
N SER A 67 3.76 10.29 2.54
CA SER A 67 2.42 9.70 2.61
C SER A 67 2.46 8.22 2.95
N ALA A 68 1.35 7.70 3.46
CA ALA A 68 1.09 6.28 3.61
C ALA A 68 0.55 5.69 2.29
N TYR A 69 1.43 5.27 1.38
CA TYR A 69 1.08 4.94 -0.01
C TYR A 69 0.11 3.76 -0.20
N LYS A 70 -0.01 2.87 0.80
CA LYS A 70 -0.98 1.76 0.77
C LYS A 70 -2.43 2.23 0.97
N PHE A 71 -2.61 3.49 1.33
CA PHE A 71 -3.91 4.14 1.48
C PHE A 71 -4.00 5.31 0.50
N ALA A 72 -5.21 5.76 0.17
CA ALA A 72 -5.42 6.98 -0.62
C ALA A 72 -5.11 8.23 0.23
N ASP A 73 -3.88 8.31 0.73
CA ASP A 73 -3.37 9.38 1.58
C ASP A 73 -2.93 10.58 0.73
N PRO A 74 -3.51 11.78 0.93
CA PRO A 74 -3.08 12.99 0.23
C PRO A 74 -1.67 13.46 0.63
N GLY A 75 -1.12 12.95 1.72
CA GLY A 75 0.18 13.29 2.29
C GLY A 75 0.06 14.07 3.59
N TYR A 76 0.84 13.68 4.60
CA TYR A 76 0.87 14.31 5.93
C TYR A 76 2.02 15.30 6.11
N TRP A 77 2.93 15.38 5.15
CA TRP A 77 4.01 16.37 5.12
C TRP A 77 4.42 16.68 3.68
N TYR A 78 4.73 17.94 3.41
CA TYR A 78 5.15 18.38 2.08
C TYR A 78 6.01 19.64 2.11
N THR A 79 6.76 19.91 1.04
CA THR A 79 7.68 21.07 0.93
C THR A 79 7.04 22.33 0.35
N ALA A 80 5.77 22.27 -0.05
CA ALA A 80 5.01 23.35 -0.67
C ALA A 80 5.68 23.90 -1.94
N THR A 81 6.33 23.00 -2.70
CA THR A 81 7.05 23.32 -3.94
C THR A 81 6.23 22.99 -5.20
N LYS A 82 4.91 22.91 -5.05
CA LYS A 82 3.96 22.67 -6.14
C LYS A 82 4.08 23.71 -7.26
N ASP A 83 3.70 23.31 -8.47
CA ASP A 83 3.71 24.06 -9.74
C ASP A 83 5.11 24.29 -10.34
N ASN A 84 6.14 23.69 -9.75
CA ASN A 84 7.50 23.75 -10.27
C ASN A 84 7.80 22.55 -11.19
N LYS A 85 8.29 22.85 -12.40
CA LYS A 85 8.45 21.86 -13.47
C LYS A 85 9.77 21.09 -13.45
N ASN A 86 10.70 21.46 -12.58
CA ASN A 86 12.02 20.81 -12.49
C ASN A 86 12.53 20.89 -11.04
N VAL A 87 12.06 19.94 -10.24
CA VAL A 87 12.37 19.84 -8.82
C VAL A 87 13.23 18.62 -8.54
N SER A 88 14.30 18.83 -7.78
CA SER A 88 15.17 17.75 -7.33
C SER A 88 15.44 17.88 -5.83
N LEU A 89 15.50 16.75 -5.14
CA LEU A 89 15.98 16.66 -3.76
C LEU A 89 17.45 16.27 -3.81
N ILE A 90 18.31 17.16 -3.33
CA ILE A 90 19.76 17.00 -3.38
C ILE A 90 20.26 16.70 -1.97
N PHE A 91 21.05 15.64 -1.82
CA PHE A 91 21.87 15.41 -0.64
C PHE A 91 23.32 15.78 -0.96
N ASN A 92 23.71 17.01 -0.66
CA ASN A 92 24.95 17.60 -1.18
C ASN A 92 26.21 16.93 -0.61
N GLN A 93 27.12 16.52 -1.48
CA GLN A 93 28.34 15.81 -1.09
C GLN A 93 29.32 16.64 -0.24
N SER A 94 29.44 17.93 -0.53
CA SER A 94 30.43 18.81 0.10
C SER A 94 29.96 19.40 1.41
N THR A 95 28.64 19.60 1.58
CA THR A 95 28.07 20.21 2.79
C THR A 95 27.30 19.23 3.67
N ALA A 96 26.97 18.04 3.15
CA ALA A 96 26.01 17.12 3.75
C ALA A 96 24.66 17.76 4.09
N PHE A 97 24.30 18.85 3.40
CA PHE A 97 22.98 19.44 3.49
C PHE A 97 22.03 18.77 2.53
N MET A 98 20.81 18.57 2.99
CA MET A 98 19.70 18.10 2.20
C MET A 98 18.74 19.24 1.92
N TYR A 99 18.36 19.41 0.66
CA TYR A 99 17.49 20.50 0.23
C TYR A 99 16.81 20.21 -1.11
N VAL A 100 15.64 20.81 -1.29
CA VAL A 100 14.89 20.79 -2.55
C VAL A 100 15.31 22.00 -3.39
N VAL A 101 15.68 21.76 -4.64
CA VAL A 101 16.01 22.80 -5.63
C VAL A 101 14.88 22.90 -6.64
N ASN A 102 14.53 24.14 -6.99
CA ASN A 102 13.73 24.45 -8.16
C ASN A 102 14.61 25.19 -9.16
N GLN A 103 14.88 24.55 -10.30
CA GLN A 103 15.77 25.05 -11.35
C GLN A 103 17.18 25.42 -10.83
N THR A 104 17.36 26.65 -10.36
CA THR A 104 18.65 27.19 -9.89
C THR A 104 18.65 27.68 -8.45
N SER A 105 17.50 27.68 -7.77
CA SER A 105 17.37 28.18 -6.39
C SER A 105 16.96 27.07 -5.42
N ILE A 106 17.49 27.11 -4.21
CA ILE A 106 17.03 26.26 -3.11
C ILE A 106 15.61 26.71 -2.75
N ALA A 107 14.63 25.86 -3.05
CA ALA A 107 13.22 26.11 -2.77
C ALA A 107 12.87 25.75 -1.34
N TYR A 108 13.43 24.66 -0.81
CA TYR A 108 13.20 24.21 0.56
C TYR A 108 14.47 23.61 1.17
N PRO A 109 15.17 24.32 2.08
CA PRO A 109 16.27 23.75 2.82
C PRO A 109 15.74 22.86 3.96
N MET A 110 16.14 21.58 4.00
CA MET A 110 15.78 20.69 5.10
C MET A 110 16.72 20.96 6.29
N ILE A 111 18.03 20.91 6.06
CA ILE A 111 19.06 21.13 7.09
C ILE A 111 20.07 22.19 6.65
N ARG A 112 20.64 22.91 7.61
CA ARG A 112 21.67 23.95 7.38
C ARG A 112 22.92 23.81 8.24
N GLU A 113 22.94 22.83 9.14
CA GLU A 113 24.07 22.59 10.05
C GLU A 113 24.21 21.10 10.31
N VAL A 114 25.44 20.60 10.23
CA VAL A 114 25.82 19.22 10.53
C VAL A 114 27.14 19.21 11.30
N PRO A 115 27.46 18.14 12.04
CA PRO A 115 28.77 18.02 12.66
C PRO A 115 29.92 18.12 11.64
N THR A 116 30.96 18.89 11.98
CA THR A 116 32.17 19.09 11.16
C THR A 116 33.41 18.52 11.85
N PRO A 117 34.46 18.11 11.12
CA PRO A 117 34.55 18.00 9.67
C PRO A 117 33.61 16.93 9.09
N ILE A 118 32.98 17.20 7.93
CA ILE A 118 31.98 16.30 7.32
C ILE A 118 32.58 14.92 7.04
N GLY A 119 33.86 14.87 6.65
CA GLY A 119 34.60 13.64 6.36
C GLY A 119 34.78 12.70 7.56
N ASP A 120 34.59 13.18 8.79
CA ASP A 120 34.70 12.38 10.02
C ASP A 120 33.43 11.57 10.31
N TYR A 121 32.38 11.74 9.50
CA TYR A 121 31.08 11.11 9.69
C TYR A 121 30.63 10.37 8.42
N TYR A 122 29.94 9.25 8.60
CA TYR A 122 29.06 8.71 7.57
C TYR A 122 27.72 9.44 7.62
N HIS A 123 27.14 9.72 6.46
CA HIS A 123 25.89 10.44 6.30
C HIS A 123 24.91 9.59 5.49
N ARG A 124 23.66 9.55 5.94
CA ARG A 124 22.55 8.96 5.18
C ARG A 124 21.25 9.64 5.58
N ALA A 125 20.26 9.66 4.70
CA ALA A 125 18.90 9.97 5.09
C ALA A 125 17.97 8.84 4.64
N MET A 126 16.98 8.50 5.46
CA MET A 126 16.05 7.42 5.14
C MET A 126 14.65 7.73 5.63
N ILE A 127 13.65 7.25 4.89
CA ILE A 127 12.27 7.22 5.38
C ILE A 127 12.12 6.02 6.31
N THR A 128 11.73 6.29 7.55
CA THR A 128 11.55 5.27 8.59
C THR A 128 10.23 4.52 8.42
N ASP A 129 10.10 3.40 9.10
CA ASP A 129 8.86 2.63 9.25
C ASP A 129 7.79 3.35 10.10
N TYR A 130 8.11 4.53 10.65
CA TYR A 130 7.17 5.47 11.25
C TYR A 130 6.73 6.59 10.29
N GLY A 131 7.24 6.59 9.06
CA GLY A 131 6.84 7.53 8.01
C GLY A 131 7.60 8.85 8.02
N THR A 132 8.73 8.94 8.72
CA THR A 132 9.50 10.18 8.81
C THR A 132 10.79 10.05 8.01
N LEU A 133 11.06 10.99 7.10
CA LEU A 133 12.39 11.16 6.52
C LEU A 133 13.30 11.77 7.59
N GLN A 134 14.35 11.03 7.97
CA GLN A 134 15.33 11.48 8.94
C GLN A 134 16.72 11.45 8.31
N GLN A 135 17.53 12.47 8.59
CA GLN A 135 18.97 12.49 8.26
C GLN A 135 19.77 12.03 9.47
N PHE A 136 20.70 11.13 9.24
CA PHE A 136 21.55 10.51 10.26
C PHE A 136 23.02 10.75 9.98
N VAL A 137 23.79 10.86 11.08
CA VAL A 137 25.24 10.83 11.06
C VAL A 137 25.76 9.70 11.94
N HIS A 138 26.89 9.11 11.56
CA HIS A 138 27.64 8.18 12.40
C HIS A 138 29.11 8.59 12.38
N ARG A 139 29.68 8.90 13.55
CA ARG A 139 31.09 9.26 13.65
C ARG A 139 31.96 8.04 13.33
N LYS A 140 32.90 8.19 12.39
CA LYS A 140 33.75 7.08 11.92
C LYS A 140 34.66 6.53 13.03
N GLU A 141 35.16 7.42 13.89
CA GLU A 141 36.04 7.07 15.00
C GLU A 141 35.33 7.29 16.34
N ASN A 142 35.39 6.28 17.22
CA ASN A 142 34.81 6.32 18.57
C ASN A 142 33.31 6.70 18.61
N GLY A 143 32.55 6.38 17.55
CA GLY A 143 31.11 6.63 17.49
C GLY A 143 30.31 5.60 18.27
N SER A 144 29.22 6.03 18.92
CA SER A 144 28.32 5.17 19.71
C SER A 144 27.09 4.65 18.95
N GLY A 145 26.91 5.05 17.69
CA GLY A 145 25.75 4.67 16.88
C GLY A 145 25.34 5.77 15.90
N TRP A 146 24.24 5.57 15.19
CA TRP A 146 23.65 6.59 14.32
C TRP A 146 22.91 7.64 15.17
N THR A 147 23.06 8.91 14.82
CA THR A 147 22.39 10.03 15.49
C THR A 147 21.56 10.80 14.48
N VAL A 148 20.32 11.14 14.81
CA VAL A 148 19.46 11.99 13.97
C VAL A 148 19.94 13.43 14.07
N VAL A 149 20.26 14.04 12.93
CA VAL A 149 20.63 15.47 12.84
C VAL A 149 19.52 16.31 12.23
N TRP A 150 18.59 15.68 11.50
CA TRP A 150 17.43 16.36 10.97
C TRP A 150 16.22 15.43 10.85
N GLU A 151 15.06 16.00 11.15
CA GLU A 151 13.72 15.48 10.89
C GLU A 151 12.74 16.68 10.88
N PRO A 152 11.56 16.56 10.26
CA PRO A 152 10.58 17.65 10.25
C PRO A 152 10.14 18.08 11.65
N GLU A 153 10.21 19.39 11.93
CA GLU A 153 9.89 19.93 13.26
C GLU A 153 8.47 19.61 13.73
N ASN A 154 7.50 19.63 12.82
CA ASN A 154 6.11 19.30 13.15
C ASN A 154 5.97 17.82 13.55
N ILE A 155 6.59 16.90 12.82
CA ILE A 155 6.52 15.46 13.14
C ILE A 155 7.31 15.15 14.43
N LYS A 156 8.42 15.85 14.65
CA LYS A 156 9.19 15.75 15.91
C LYS A 156 8.38 16.23 17.12
N ALA A 157 7.65 17.34 16.97
CA ALA A 157 6.79 17.85 18.03
C ALA A 157 5.57 16.96 18.25
N GLU A 158 5.04 16.35 17.18
CA GLU A 158 3.80 15.60 17.16
C GLU A 158 3.96 14.27 16.39
N PRO A 159 4.50 13.20 17.02
CA PRO A 159 4.84 11.94 16.36
C PRO A 159 3.65 11.17 15.78
N CYS A 160 2.42 11.55 16.13
CA CYS A 160 1.18 10.98 15.60
C CYS A 160 0.65 11.74 14.36
N ILE A 161 1.46 12.61 13.74
CA ILE A 161 1.14 13.24 12.45
C ILE A 161 1.11 12.23 11.30
N PRO A 162 2.10 11.32 11.14
CA PRO A 162 2.07 10.33 10.07
C PRO A 162 0.80 9.50 10.10
N PHE A 163 0.16 9.38 8.94
CA PHE A 163 -1.09 8.66 8.83
C PHE A 163 -0.89 7.14 9.00
N ASN A 164 -1.92 6.49 9.51
CA ASN A 164 -2.03 5.04 9.68
C ASN A 164 -0.90 4.39 10.52
N ILE A 165 -0.28 5.13 11.44
CA ILE A 165 0.81 4.61 12.27
C ILE A 165 0.38 3.48 13.21
N CYS A 166 -0.87 3.53 13.69
CA CYS A 166 -1.47 2.49 14.53
C CYS A 166 -2.42 1.56 13.77
N GLY A 167 -2.45 1.66 12.44
CA GLY A 167 -3.34 0.87 11.61
C GLY A 167 -4.82 1.26 11.73
N VAL A 168 -5.67 0.47 11.08
CA VAL A 168 -7.12 0.70 11.03
C VAL A 168 -7.74 0.56 12.42
N TYR A 169 -8.60 1.49 12.83
CA TYR A 169 -9.20 1.59 14.17
C TYR A 169 -8.20 1.67 15.34
N GLY A 170 -6.91 1.84 15.05
CA GLY A 170 -5.88 2.10 16.04
C GLY A 170 -5.85 3.59 16.43
N PHE A 171 -5.48 3.86 17.67
CA PHE A 171 -5.42 5.16 18.29
C PHE A 171 -3.98 5.48 18.70
N CYS A 172 -3.43 6.54 18.10
CA CYS A 172 -2.06 6.98 18.35
C CYS A 172 -2.00 8.01 19.47
N THR A 173 -1.05 7.81 20.39
CA THR A 173 -0.69 8.78 21.42
C THR A 173 0.82 8.86 21.56
N SER A 174 1.34 10.03 21.93
CA SER A 174 2.73 10.19 22.35
C SER A 174 2.78 11.16 23.53
N ILE A 175 3.14 10.67 24.71
CA ILE A 175 3.07 11.46 25.97
C ILE A 175 4.32 12.33 26.13
N ASP A 176 5.46 11.83 25.69
CA ASP A 176 6.79 12.43 25.78
C ASP A 176 7.23 13.08 24.46
N ASN A 177 6.36 13.08 23.44
CA ASN A 177 6.65 13.49 22.06
C ASN A 177 7.83 12.72 21.43
N THR A 178 8.19 11.55 21.95
CA THR A 178 9.26 10.71 21.41
C THR A 178 8.85 9.26 21.23
N THR A 179 8.01 8.74 22.12
CA THR A 179 7.54 7.36 22.10
C THR A 179 6.12 7.34 21.54
N ILE A 180 5.94 6.63 20.43
CA ILE A 180 4.61 6.37 19.85
C ILE A 180 4.00 5.18 20.56
N ASN A 181 2.77 5.35 21.05
CA ASN A 181 1.98 4.31 21.66
C ASN A 181 0.70 4.10 20.85
N CYS A 182 0.47 2.84 20.46
CA CYS A 182 -0.70 2.42 19.71
C CYS A 182 -1.62 1.58 20.58
N THR A 183 -2.84 2.06 20.77
CA THR A 183 -3.94 1.31 21.40
C THR A 183 -5.09 1.17 20.42
N CYS A 184 -6.13 0.42 20.76
CA CYS A 184 -7.36 0.40 19.97
C CYS A 184 -8.32 1.50 20.42
N LEU A 185 -9.13 2.00 19.49
CA LEU A 185 -10.28 2.83 19.85
C LEU A 185 -11.22 2.09 20.82
N PRO A 186 -11.94 2.80 21.71
CA PRO A 186 -12.92 2.19 22.59
C PRO A 186 -13.93 1.30 21.83
N GLY A 187 -14.14 0.07 22.31
CA GLY A 187 -15.00 -0.93 21.64
C GLY A 187 -14.29 -1.80 20.59
N TYR A 188 -12.99 -1.59 20.35
CA TYR A 188 -12.20 -2.34 19.38
C TYR A 188 -11.12 -3.17 20.08
N SER A 189 -10.69 -4.26 19.44
CA SER A 189 -9.68 -5.19 19.93
C SER A 189 -8.50 -5.29 18.97
N PRO A 190 -7.26 -5.48 19.46
CA PRO A 190 -6.08 -5.53 18.62
C PRO A 190 -6.11 -6.77 17.74
N ARG A 191 -5.74 -6.60 16.45
CA ARG A 191 -5.58 -7.75 15.54
C ARG A 191 -4.43 -8.66 15.97
N ASP A 192 -3.38 -8.05 16.48
CA ASP A 192 -2.19 -8.72 16.97
C ASP A 192 -1.76 -8.03 18.28
N PRO A 193 -2.00 -8.66 19.46
CA PRO A 193 -1.63 -8.08 20.74
C PRO A 193 -0.13 -7.81 20.89
N SER A 194 0.72 -8.51 20.13
CA SER A 194 2.17 -8.31 20.14
C SER A 194 2.62 -7.17 19.24
N ILE A 195 1.78 -6.76 18.28
CA ILE A 195 2.08 -5.70 17.31
C ILE A 195 0.86 -4.78 17.16
N PRO A 196 0.59 -3.90 18.14
CA PRO A 196 -0.60 -3.03 18.13
C PRO A 196 -0.72 -2.14 16.89
N SER A 197 0.40 -1.82 16.22
CA SER A 197 0.41 -1.03 14.98
C SER A 197 -0.21 -1.73 13.76
N LYS A 198 -0.49 -3.03 13.83
CA LYS A 198 -1.27 -3.75 12.79
C LYS A 198 -2.75 -3.37 12.77
N GLY A 199 -3.19 -2.52 13.70
CA GLY A 199 -4.56 -2.07 13.81
C GLY A 199 -5.46 -3.04 14.56
N CYS A 200 -6.74 -2.73 14.54
CA CYS A 200 -7.75 -3.31 15.38
C CYS A 200 -8.94 -3.81 14.54
N TYR A 201 -9.88 -4.46 15.22
CA TYR A 201 -11.16 -4.89 14.67
C TYR A 201 -12.27 -4.60 15.70
N PRO A 202 -13.51 -4.35 15.27
CA PRO A 202 -14.61 -4.16 16.20
C PRO A 202 -14.84 -5.43 17.00
N ALA A 203 -14.94 -5.33 18.34
CA ALA A 203 -15.15 -6.51 19.19
C ALA A 203 -16.50 -7.20 18.91
N THR A 204 -17.46 -6.47 18.36
CA THR A 204 -18.76 -6.99 17.93
C THR A 204 -19.14 -6.30 16.62
N VAL A 205 -19.47 -7.08 15.60
CA VAL A 205 -20.00 -6.56 14.33
C VAL A 205 -21.51 -6.40 14.48
N ILE A 206 -22.01 -5.18 14.31
CA ILE A 206 -23.44 -4.88 14.42
C ILE A 206 -23.87 -4.06 13.21
N ASP A 207 -25.00 -4.45 12.63
CA ASP A 207 -25.73 -3.59 11.71
C ASP A 207 -26.55 -2.57 12.52
N PHE A 208 -26.05 -1.33 12.57
CA PHE A 208 -26.71 -0.23 13.26
C PHE A 208 -28.06 0.14 12.63
N CYS A 209 -28.28 -0.20 11.35
CA CYS A 209 -29.50 0.07 10.60
C CYS A 209 -30.47 -1.14 10.59
N ALA A 210 -30.18 -2.22 11.32
CA ALA A 210 -31.05 -3.39 11.38
C ALA A 210 -32.45 -3.01 11.89
N PRO A 211 -33.54 -3.66 11.42
CA PRO A 211 -34.90 -3.34 11.83
C PRO A 211 -35.15 -3.42 13.35
N ASN A 212 -34.42 -4.31 14.01
CA ASN A 212 -34.49 -4.53 15.46
C ASN A 212 -33.43 -3.73 16.24
N SER A 213 -32.67 -2.87 15.55
CA SER A 213 -31.68 -1.97 16.16
C SER A 213 -32.40 -0.81 16.86
N SER A 214 -32.11 -0.63 18.14
CA SER A 214 -32.59 0.51 18.92
C SER A 214 -31.40 1.34 19.37
N ALA A 215 -31.57 2.67 19.43
CA ALA A 215 -30.56 3.59 19.96
C ALA A 215 -30.10 3.21 21.38
N SER A 216 -30.97 2.55 22.17
CA SER A 216 -30.65 2.06 23.52
C SER A 216 -29.57 0.97 23.55
N ASN A 217 -29.38 0.25 22.43
CA ASN A 217 -28.41 -0.84 22.29
C ASN A 217 -26.96 -0.33 22.20
N PHE A 218 -26.79 0.98 22.06
CA PHE A 218 -25.50 1.62 21.91
C PHE A 218 -25.31 2.68 22.98
N TYR A 219 -24.05 3.07 23.18
CA TYR A 219 -23.71 4.28 23.87
C TYR A 219 -22.67 5.03 23.04
N LEU A 220 -22.59 6.33 23.30
CA LEU A 220 -21.60 7.20 22.68
C LEU A 220 -20.47 7.39 23.67
N GLU A 221 -19.26 7.08 23.25
CA GLU A 221 -18.04 7.37 24.00
C GLU A 221 -17.44 8.67 23.48
N GLU A 222 -17.16 9.59 24.40
CA GLU A 222 -16.49 10.86 24.12
C GLU A 222 -15.00 10.73 24.41
N ILE A 223 -14.17 11.15 23.46
CA ILE A 223 -12.72 11.12 23.57
C ILE A 223 -12.22 12.55 23.47
N GLU A 224 -11.82 13.09 24.62
CA GLU A 224 -11.26 14.43 24.68
C GLU A 224 -9.90 14.52 24.00
N ASN A 225 -9.67 15.69 23.40
CA ASN A 225 -8.45 16.08 22.70
C ASN A 225 -8.04 15.05 21.65
N ALA A 226 -8.99 14.55 20.87
CA ALA A 226 -8.77 13.51 19.88
C ALA A 226 -9.37 13.86 18.54
N ASP A 227 -8.71 13.42 17.46
CA ASP A 227 -9.13 13.65 16.10
C ASP A 227 -8.94 12.39 15.25
N PHE A 228 -9.79 12.26 14.23
CA PHE A 228 -9.77 11.23 13.19
C PHE A 228 -9.55 11.92 11.83
N PRO A 229 -8.34 12.46 11.58
CA PRO A 229 -8.04 13.24 10.39
C PRO A 229 -8.15 12.40 9.12
N ASN A 230 -8.77 12.97 8.12
CA ASN A 230 -8.96 12.42 6.80
C ASN A 230 -8.82 13.55 5.77
N GLY A 231 -8.61 13.20 4.50
CA GLY A 231 -8.48 14.20 3.43
C GLY A 231 -9.75 15.02 3.24
N ASP A 232 -9.61 16.18 2.60
CA ASP A 232 -10.74 17.00 2.20
C ASP A 232 -11.72 16.13 1.39
N PHE A 233 -13.02 16.20 1.74
CA PHE A 233 -14.11 15.40 1.17
C PHE A 233 -14.20 13.92 1.60
N ALA A 234 -13.32 13.43 2.48
CA ALA A 234 -13.40 12.06 2.99
C ALA A 234 -14.42 11.88 4.15
N ASP A 235 -14.99 12.97 4.67
CA ASP A 235 -16.06 12.90 5.66
C ASP A 235 -17.36 12.37 5.04
N MET A 236 -18.24 11.83 5.89
CA MET A 236 -19.58 11.40 5.48
C MET A 236 -20.50 12.60 5.32
N ALA A 237 -20.52 13.49 6.31
CA ALA A 237 -21.31 14.71 6.31
C ALA A 237 -20.74 15.72 7.30
N ARG A 238 -21.11 16.99 7.13
CA ARG A 238 -20.73 18.09 8.03
C ARG A 238 -22.00 18.76 8.53
N ILE A 239 -22.06 19.03 9.83
CA ILE A 239 -23.21 19.68 10.48
C ILE A 239 -22.68 20.91 11.20
N THR A 240 -23.24 22.08 10.86
CA THR A 240 -22.84 23.37 11.42
C THR A 240 -24.04 24.31 11.57
N PRO A 241 -24.01 25.22 12.56
CA PRO A 241 -23.21 25.14 13.78
C PRO A 241 -23.83 24.14 14.78
N VAL A 242 -23.01 23.41 15.53
CA VAL A 242 -23.49 22.52 16.61
C VAL A 242 -22.54 22.55 17.81
N ASP A 243 -23.08 22.26 18.99
CA ASP A 243 -22.30 22.01 20.21
C ASP A 243 -22.01 20.51 20.38
N VAL A 244 -21.36 20.16 21.50
CA VAL A 244 -20.98 18.78 21.86
C VAL A 244 -22.21 17.87 21.90
N GLU A 245 -23.29 18.29 22.57
CA GLU A 245 -24.50 17.48 22.74
C GLU A 245 -25.22 17.26 21.41
N ALA A 246 -25.40 18.32 20.61
CA ALA A 246 -26.04 18.23 19.31
C ALA A 246 -25.21 17.39 18.31
N CYS A 247 -23.88 17.50 18.32
CA CYS A 247 -23.01 16.65 17.51
C CYS A 247 -23.13 15.18 17.94
N GLY A 248 -23.05 14.89 19.25
CA GLY A 248 -23.19 13.53 19.77
C GLY A 248 -24.54 12.92 19.42
N LYS A 249 -25.63 13.68 19.55
CA LYS A 249 -26.97 13.27 19.12
C LYS A 249 -27.03 13.00 17.62
N ALA A 250 -26.42 13.84 16.79
CA ALA A 250 -26.41 13.65 15.34
C ALA A 250 -25.64 12.39 14.89
N ILE A 251 -24.61 11.97 15.66
CA ILE A 251 -23.95 10.67 15.47
C ILE A 251 -24.87 9.54 15.94
N MET A 252 -25.51 9.67 17.10
CA MET A 252 -26.38 8.62 17.64
C MET A 252 -27.60 8.33 16.77
N ASP A 253 -28.27 9.37 16.27
CA ASP A 253 -29.51 9.28 15.48
C ASP A 253 -29.27 8.75 14.05
N ASP A 254 -28.04 8.76 13.56
CA ASP A 254 -27.67 8.28 12.22
C ASP A 254 -27.08 6.86 12.29
N CYS A 255 -27.76 5.91 11.67
CA CYS A 255 -27.34 4.51 11.71
C CYS A 255 -26.09 4.22 10.87
N PHE A 256 -25.73 5.07 9.89
CA PHE A 256 -24.48 4.91 9.13
C PHE A 256 -23.28 5.57 9.83
N ALA A 257 -23.53 6.54 10.71
CA ALA A 257 -22.48 7.21 11.46
C ALA A 257 -22.02 6.39 12.67
N VAL A 258 -20.79 5.89 12.59
CA VAL A 258 -20.13 5.17 13.71
C VAL A 258 -19.27 6.09 14.56
N ALA A 259 -18.78 7.19 13.98
CA ALA A 259 -17.95 8.15 14.69
C ALA A 259 -18.14 9.56 14.15
N GLY A 260 -17.78 10.53 14.98
CA GLY A 260 -17.76 11.94 14.63
C GLY A 260 -16.61 12.66 15.31
N VAL A 261 -16.27 13.84 14.81
CA VAL A 261 -15.31 14.75 15.45
C VAL A 261 -15.94 16.14 15.47
N LEU A 262 -15.98 16.77 16.63
CA LEU A 262 -16.35 18.18 16.78
C LEU A 262 -15.06 19.00 16.87
N VAL A 263 -14.88 19.87 15.88
CA VAL A 263 -13.84 20.90 15.87
C VAL A 263 -14.54 22.24 15.92
N GLU A 264 -14.29 23.02 16.98
CA GLU A 264 -14.98 24.28 17.24
C GLU A 264 -16.52 24.12 17.27
N SER A 265 -17.22 24.52 16.21
CA SER A 265 -18.69 24.40 16.06
C SER A 265 -19.10 23.53 14.87
N VAL A 266 -18.15 22.75 14.33
CA VAL A 266 -18.35 21.90 13.16
C VAL A 266 -18.24 20.43 13.54
N CYS A 267 -19.34 19.70 13.36
CA CYS A 267 -19.39 18.26 13.57
C CYS A 267 -19.16 17.53 12.24
N TYR A 268 -18.05 16.81 12.17
CA TYR A 268 -17.65 15.99 11.04
C TYR A 268 -18.05 14.54 11.30
N LYS A 269 -19.08 14.04 10.59
CA LYS A 269 -19.42 12.62 10.58
C LYS A 269 -18.34 11.87 9.82
N LYS A 270 -17.72 10.86 10.44
CA LYS A 270 -16.59 10.14 9.84
C LYS A 270 -17.06 8.90 9.09
N ARG A 271 -16.42 8.62 7.95
CA ARG A 271 -16.61 7.38 7.19
C ARG A 271 -15.82 6.25 7.83
N THR A 272 -16.36 5.04 7.74
CA THR A 272 -15.63 3.82 8.10
C THR A 272 -14.89 3.26 6.88
N PRO A 273 -13.77 2.54 7.07
CA PRO A 273 -13.12 2.30 8.36
C PRO A 273 -12.44 3.57 8.92
N LEU A 274 -12.31 3.65 10.26
CA LEU A 274 -11.64 4.79 10.89
C LEU A 274 -10.13 4.62 10.78
N LEU A 275 -9.47 5.69 10.33
CA LEU A 275 -8.03 5.76 10.14
C LEU A 275 -7.48 6.96 10.91
N ASN A 276 -6.17 6.93 11.15
CA ASN A 276 -5.38 8.06 11.66
C ASN A 276 -5.82 8.60 13.02
N ALA A 277 -6.57 7.82 13.80
CA ALA A 277 -7.10 8.30 15.06
C ALA A 277 -5.94 8.62 16.01
N ARG A 278 -5.97 9.84 16.58
CA ARG A 278 -4.83 10.36 17.35
C ARG A 278 -5.25 11.30 18.46
N ARG A 279 -4.37 11.40 19.46
CA ARG A 279 -4.28 12.52 20.39
C ARG A 279 -2.87 13.07 20.33
N SER A 280 -2.76 14.34 19.93
CA SER A 280 -1.50 14.99 19.64
C SER A 280 -1.59 16.47 19.98
N PHE A 281 -0.78 16.92 20.93
CA PHE A 281 -0.81 18.30 21.40
C PHE A 281 0.25 19.15 20.70
N PRO A 282 -0.08 20.38 20.28
CA PRO A 282 -1.33 21.09 20.52
C PRO A 282 -2.43 20.85 19.47
N SER A 283 -2.18 20.10 18.39
CA SER A 283 -3.09 20.03 17.23
C SER A 283 -4.50 19.50 17.54
N THR A 284 -4.66 18.64 18.56
CA THR A 284 -5.96 18.09 18.96
C THR A 284 -6.58 18.78 20.17
N SER A 285 -6.01 19.91 20.63
CA SER A 285 -6.54 20.63 21.81
C SER A 285 -7.97 21.12 21.57
N ASN A 286 -8.85 20.86 22.53
CA ASN A 286 -10.28 21.21 22.48
C ASN A 286 -11.07 20.54 21.34
N ILE A 287 -10.52 19.52 20.68
CA ILE A 287 -11.25 18.67 19.74
C ILE A 287 -11.88 17.52 20.53
N VAL A 288 -13.17 17.25 20.29
CA VAL A 288 -13.87 16.12 20.91
C VAL A 288 -14.23 15.12 19.82
N ALA A 289 -13.70 13.91 19.93
CA ALA A 289 -14.10 12.81 19.06
C ALA A 289 -15.17 11.96 19.74
N PHE A 290 -16.06 11.39 18.93
CA PHE A 290 -17.15 10.53 19.37
C PHE A 290 -17.05 9.19 18.68
N ILE A 291 -17.30 8.12 19.42
CA ILE A 291 -17.40 6.77 18.85
C ILE A 291 -18.63 6.05 19.41
N LYS A 292 -19.46 5.53 18.50
CA LYS A 292 -20.65 4.75 18.82
C LYS A 292 -20.23 3.32 19.12
N ILE A 293 -20.53 2.83 20.32
CA ILE A 293 -20.11 1.51 20.80
C ILE A 293 -21.35 0.66 21.14
N PRO A 294 -21.39 -0.62 20.74
CA PRO A 294 -22.37 -1.56 21.24
C PRO A 294 -22.31 -1.71 22.75
N LYS A 295 -23.46 -1.70 23.41
CA LYS A 295 -23.54 -2.32 24.74
C LYS A 295 -23.44 -3.82 24.54
N ALA A 296 -22.60 -4.48 25.33
CA ALA A 296 -22.55 -5.93 25.34
C ALA A 296 -23.92 -6.43 25.80
N ASN A 297 -24.74 -6.92 24.87
CA ASN A 297 -25.91 -7.70 25.24
C ASN A 297 -25.38 -9.05 25.69
N ASN A 298 -25.69 -9.49 26.92
CA ASN A 298 -25.54 -10.87 27.37
C ASN A 298 -26.42 -11.86 26.58
N ASN A 299 -26.95 -11.45 25.44
CA ASN A 299 -27.71 -12.30 24.56
C ASN A 299 -26.70 -13.00 23.64
N PRO A 300 -26.79 -14.33 23.49
CA PRO A 300 -25.97 -15.05 22.52
C PRO A 300 -26.10 -14.38 21.15
N PRO A 301 -25.12 -14.56 20.23
CA PRO A 301 -25.29 -14.12 18.87
C PRO A 301 -26.68 -14.58 18.42
N ILE A 302 -27.46 -13.64 17.87
CA ILE A 302 -28.71 -13.97 17.22
C ILE A 302 -28.31 -15.07 16.24
N GLN A 303 -28.63 -16.32 16.58
CA GLN A 303 -28.89 -17.30 15.55
C GLN A 303 -30.02 -16.62 14.80
N ASP A 304 -29.70 -16.11 13.61
CA ASP A 304 -30.71 -15.96 12.60
C ASP A 304 -31.45 -17.29 12.64
N LYS A 305 -32.68 -17.26 13.16
CA LYS A 305 -33.63 -18.25 12.72
C LYS A 305 -33.69 -17.95 11.25
N ASP A 306 -33.08 -18.82 10.45
CA ASP A 306 -33.29 -18.92 9.02
C ASP A 306 -34.80 -19.10 8.78
N ASP A 307 -35.55 -18.01 8.91
CA ASP A 307 -36.93 -17.89 8.47
C ASP A 307 -36.87 -17.50 7.00
N ASP A 308 -36.33 -18.45 6.24
CA ASP A 308 -36.54 -18.75 4.82
C ASP A 308 -35.43 -19.70 4.36
N SER A 309 -35.31 -20.85 5.04
CA SER A 309 -34.71 -22.01 4.37
C SER A 309 -35.54 -22.28 3.12
N PRO A 310 -34.97 -22.20 1.91
CA PRO A 310 -35.71 -22.53 0.70
C PRO A 310 -36.25 -23.94 0.87
N SER A 311 -37.58 -24.10 0.70
CA SER A 311 -38.27 -25.38 0.76
C SER A 311 -37.38 -26.45 0.14
N TRP A 312 -37.24 -27.63 0.78
CA TRP A 312 -36.48 -28.76 0.23
C TRP A 312 -36.77 -29.04 -1.25
N ILE A 313 -37.96 -28.64 -1.73
CA ILE A 313 -38.38 -28.64 -3.14
C ILE A 313 -37.55 -27.69 -4.01
N ALA A 314 -37.23 -26.48 -3.55
CA ALA A 314 -36.37 -25.53 -4.25
C ALA A 314 -34.91 -25.99 -4.27
N LEU A 315 -34.42 -26.60 -3.18
CA LEU A 315 -33.10 -27.24 -3.17
C LEU A 315 -33.04 -28.44 -4.14
N LEU A 316 -34.10 -29.25 -4.19
CA LEU A 316 -34.23 -30.35 -5.16
C LEU A 316 -34.32 -29.83 -6.60
N ALA A 317 -35.08 -28.76 -6.84
CA ALA A 317 -35.17 -28.14 -8.16
C ALA A 317 -33.81 -27.57 -8.62
N GLY A 318 -33.08 -26.92 -7.71
CA GLY A 318 -31.72 -26.44 -7.96
C GLY A 318 -30.74 -27.59 -8.23
N LEU A 319 -30.80 -28.68 -7.45
CA LEU A 319 -30.00 -29.89 -7.68
C LEU A 319 -30.30 -30.55 -9.02
N LEU A 320 -31.58 -30.63 -9.42
CA LEU A 320 -31.99 -31.15 -10.72
C LEU A 320 -31.53 -30.24 -11.87
N LEU A 321 -31.61 -28.93 -11.71
CA LEU A 321 -31.10 -27.97 -12.70
C LEU A 321 -29.57 -28.05 -12.84
N CYS A 322 -28.84 -28.12 -11.73
CA CYS A 322 -27.39 -28.27 -11.75
C CYS A 322 -26.97 -29.61 -12.34
N SER A 323 -27.68 -30.70 -12.03
CA SER A 323 -27.39 -32.03 -12.57
C SER A 323 -27.63 -32.08 -14.09
N THR A 324 -28.73 -31.49 -14.57
CA THR A 324 -29.01 -31.41 -16.02
C THR A 324 -28.03 -30.52 -16.75
N MET A 325 -27.65 -29.36 -16.18
CA MET A 325 -26.59 -28.52 -16.74
C MET A 325 -25.24 -29.24 -16.75
N ALA A 326 -24.87 -29.96 -15.69
CA ALA A 326 -23.62 -30.71 -15.64
C ALA A 326 -23.57 -31.81 -16.70
N LEU A 327 -24.69 -32.51 -16.95
CA LEU A 327 -24.79 -33.46 -18.04
C LEU A 327 -24.70 -32.80 -19.42
N LEU A 328 -25.33 -31.64 -19.61
CA LEU A 328 -25.19 -30.86 -20.85
C LEU A 328 -23.74 -30.44 -21.07
N PHE A 329 -23.07 -29.88 -20.07
CA PHE A 329 -21.65 -29.53 -20.16
C PHE A 329 -20.76 -30.74 -20.38
N ALA A 330 -21.05 -31.89 -19.75
CA ALA A 330 -20.32 -33.14 -20.00
C ALA A 330 -20.54 -33.62 -21.45
N THR A 331 -21.75 -33.54 -21.99
CA THR A 331 -22.01 -33.91 -23.40
C THR A 331 -21.34 -32.96 -24.38
N ILE A 332 -21.38 -31.65 -24.12
CA ILE A 332 -20.71 -30.63 -24.94
C ILE A 332 -19.19 -30.82 -24.87
N THR A 333 -18.63 -31.00 -23.68
CA THR A 333 -17.19 -31.25 -23.52
C THR A 333 -16.77 -32.57 -24.16
N ILE A 334 -17.56 -33.65 -24.10
CA ILE A 334 -17.30 -34.91 -24.81
C ILE A 334 -17.40 -34.72 -26.33
N CYS A 335 -18.42 -34.03 -26.83
CA CYS A 335 -18.60 -33.76 -28.26
C CYS A 335 -17.50 -32.84 -28.82
N HIS A 336 -16.94 -31.96 -28.00
CA HIS A 336 -15.84 -31.06 -28.36
C HIS A 336 -14.48 -31.56 -27.85
N HIS A 337 -14.40 -32.75 -27.22
CA HIS A 337 -13.15 -33.30 -26.73
C HIS A 337 -12.31 -33.80 -27.92
N PRO A 338 -11.02 -33.44 -28.00
CA PRO A 338 -10.14 -33.80 -29.12
C PRO A 338 -9.95 -35.33 -29.30
N LEU A 339 -10.37 -36.15 -28.34
CA LEU A 339 -10.35 -37.62 -28.42
C LEU A 339 -11.62 -38.24 -29.03
N ALA A 340 -12.77 -37.53 -29.03
CA ALA A 340 -14.02 -38.00 -29.65
C ALA A 340 -14.16 -37.54 -31.13
N GLN A 341 -13.39 -36.52 -31.48
CA GLN A 341 -13.27 -35.95 -32.83
C GLN A 341 -12.80 -36.94 -33.94
N PRO A 342 -12.10 -38.07 -33.67
CA PRO A 342 -11.72 -39.01 -34.73
C PRO A 342 -12.84 -39.91 -35.27
N TYR A 343 -14.03 -39.96 -34.64
CA TYR A 343 -15.14 -40.81 -35.11
C TYR A 343 -16.11 -40.10 -36.06
N ILE A 344 -15.99 -38.78 -36.24
CA ILE A 344 -16.78 -38.00 -37.18
C ILE A 344 -15.82 -37.25 -38.12
N SER A 345 -15.70 -37.79 -39.33
CA SER A 345 -14.96 -37.28 -40.49
C SER A 345 -13.43 -37.47 -40.54
N ARG A 346 -13.08 -38.28 -41.54
CA ARG A 346 -11.79 -38.65 -42.13
C ARG A 346 -10.73 -37.52 -42.30
N LYS A 347 -9.48 -37.97 -42.05
CA LYS A 347 -8.15 -37.56 -42.59
C LYS A 347 -7.56 -36.20 -42.16
N GLN A 348 -6.57 -36.24 -41.25
CA GLN A 348 -5.16 -35.85 -41.48
C GLN A 348 -4.31 -36.21 -40.22
N LEU A 349 -3.01 -36.50 -40.41
CA LEU A 349 -1.98 -36.91 -39.42
C LEU A 349 -1.50 -35.76 -38.49
N PRO A 350 -0.70 -36.04 -37.41
CA PRO A 350 -0.67 -35.25 -36.19
C PRO A 350 0.30 -34.07 -36.22
N VAL A 351 -0.06 -32.99 -35.52
CA VAL A 351 0.82 -31.87 -35.14
C VAL A 351 0.76 -31.72 -33.61
N PRO A 352 1.88 -31.50 -32.89
CA PRO A 352 1.87 -31.35 -31.44
C PRO A 352 1.24 -30.02 -31.00
N ASN A 353 0.49 -30.10 -29.90
CA ASN A 353 -0.08 -29.02 -29.08
C ASN A 353 1.05 -28.07 -28.60
N VAL A 354 0.95 -26.74 -28.56
CA VAL A 354 -0.10 -25.81 -28.10
C VAL A 354 0.02 -24.47 -28.88
N ARG A 355 -1.10 -23.85 -29.28
CA ARG A 355 -1.27 -22.40 -29.60
C ARG A 355 -0.19 -21.65 -30.44
N ALA A 356 0.47 -22.29 -31.41
CA ALA A 356 1.32 -21.59 -32.38
C ALA A 356 0.57 -20.59 -33.29
N GLY A 357 -0.76 -20.65 -33.38
CA GLY A 357 -1.55 -19.88 -34.36
C GLY A 357 -1.44 -18.35 -34.25
N ASN A 358 -1.30 -17.78 -33.03
CA ASN A 358 -1.27 -16.33 -32.86
C ASN A 358 0.14 -15.73 -32.96
N LEU A 359 1.17 -16.40 -32.42
CA LEU A 359 2.56 -15.93 -32.55
C LEU A 359 3.07 -16.08 -33.98
N LEU A 360 2.76 -17.20 -34.65
CA LEU A 360 3.13 -17.43 -36.03
C LEU A 360 2.47 -16.40 -36.97
N ALA A 361 1.25 -15.96 -36.66
CA ALA A 361 0.58 -14.89 -37.41
C ALA A 361 1.34 -13.55 -37.31
N ILE A 362 1.86 -13.20 -36.12
CA ILE A 362 2.61 -11.96 -35.88
C ILE A 362 3.92 -11.94 -36.67
N VAL A 363 4.64 -13.07 -36.75
CA VAL A 363 5.95 -13.16 -37.42
C VAL A 363 5.90 -13.83 -38.79
N SER A 364 4.71 -14.02 -39.35
CA SER A 364 4.47 -14.70 -40.64
C SER A 364 5.20 -14.07 -41.85
N HIS A 365 5.67 -12.83 -41.70
CA HIS A 365 6.37 -12.06 -42.73
C HIS A 365 7.89 -12.08 -42.58
N ASP A 366 8.43 -12.70 -41.52
CA ASP A 366 9.87 -12.72 -41.20
C ASP A 366 10.43 -14.13 -41.41
N SER A 367 11.10 -14.34 -42.55
CA SER A 367 11.64 -15.65 -42.93
C SER A 367 12.78 -16.12 -42.01
N GLU A 368 13.54 -15.21 -41.39
CA GLU A 368 14.65 -15.56 -40.50
C GLU A 368 14.14 -16.05 -39.14
N VAL A 369 13.06 -15.44 -38.64
CA VAL A 369 12.38 -15.89 -37.41
C VAL A 369 11.65 -17.23 -37.63
N LEU A 370 11.09 -17.44 -38.83
CA LEU A 370 10.41 -18.70 -39.17
C LEU A 370 11.36 -19.89 -39.27
N GLU A 371 12.63 -19.67 -39.65
CA GLU A 371 13.65 -20.72 -39.69
C GLU A 371 13.99 -21.28 -38.29
N ASP A 372 13.86 -20.47 -37.22
CA ASP A 372 14.08 -20.88 -35.82
C ASP A 372 12.91 -20.49 -34.91
N PHE A 373 11.69 -20.81 -35.35
CA PHE A 373 10.46 -20.43 -34.66
C PHE A 373 10.39 -21.00 -33.24
N CYS A 374 10.89 -22.23 -33.01
CA CYS A 374 10.89 -22.85 -31.68
C CYS A 374 11.74 -22.07 -30.67
N ARG A 375 12.89 -21.53 -31.08
CA ARG A 375 13.72 -20.69 -30.22
C ARG A 375 13.06 -19.33 -29.99
N PHE A 376 12.44 -18.75 -31.01
CA PHE A 376 11.68 -17.51 -30.89
C PHE A 376 10.52 -17.64 -29.91
N GLU A 377 9.67 -18.66 -30.06
CA GLU A 377 8.55 -18.96 -29.16
C GLU A 377 9.02 -19.12 -27.72
N ARG A 378 10.12 -19.86 -27.52
CA ARG A 378 10.76 -20.04 -26.21
C ARG A 378 11.21 -18.71 -25.59
N MET A 379 11.89 -17.85 -26.35
CA MET A 379 12.32 -16.54 -25.86
C MET A 379 11.14 -15.65 -25.47
N VAL A 380 10.06 -15.68 -26.27
CA VAL A 380 8.86 -14.88 -25.98
C VAL A 380 8.15 -15.38 -24.73
N LEU A 381 7.98 -16.70 -24.56
CA LEU A 381 7.37 -17.27 -23.36
C LEU A 381 8.17 -16.98 -22.10
N VAL A 382 9.51 -17.06 -22.17
CA VAL A 382 10.40 -16.68 -21.05
C VAL A 382 10.24 -15.19 -20.73
N GLY A 383 10.23 -14.32 -21.75
CA GLY A 383 9.99 -12.89 -21.58
C GLY A 383 8.65 -12.59 -20.90
N LEU A 384 7.59 -13.32 -21.26
CA LEU A 384 6.25 -13.16 -20.67
C LEU A 384 6.20 -13.65 -19.21
N TRP A 385 6.93 -14.70 -18.85
CA TRP A 385 7.12 -15.11 -17.46
C TRP A 385 7.87 -14.04 -16.64
N CYS A 386 8.91 -13.43 -17.20
CA CYS A 386 9.66 -12.35 -16.54
C CYS A 386 8.81 -11.08 -16.35
N LEU A 387 7.87 -10.83 -17.26
CA LEU A 387 6.93 -9.70 -17.22
C LEU A 387 5.66 -9.99 -16.42
N CYS A 388 5.55 -11.15 -15.77
CA CYS A 388 4.35 -11.52 -15.02
C CYS A 388 3.99 -10.42 -13.99
N PRO A 389 2.75 -9.89 -13.98
CA PRO A 389 2.37 -8.80 -13.06
C PRO A 389 2.53 -9.17 -11.59
N ASN A 390 2.34 -10.46 -11.25
CA ASN A 390 2.57 -10.98 -9.91
C ASN A 390 4.07 -11.33 -9.74
N PRO A 391 4.83 -10.61 -8.90
CA PRO A 391 6.27 -10.86 -8.72
C PRO A 391 6.57 -12.24 -8.13
N ALA A 392 5.65 -12.81 -7.34
CA ALA A 392 5.84 -14.10 -6.68
C ALA A 392 5.82 -15.29 -7.67
N LEU A 393 5.26 -15.09 -8.87
CA LEU A 393 5.21 -16.11 -9.92
C LEU A 393 6.36 -15.98 -10.93
N ARG A 394 7.18 -14.93 -10.83
CA ARG A 394 8.32 -14.74 -11.75
C ARG A 394 9.39 -15.79 -11.46
N PRO A 395 9.93 -16.49 -12.47
CA PRO A 395 11.01 -17.44 -12.28
C PRO A 395 12.29 -16.74 -11.80
N SER A 396 13.11 -17.45 -11.02
CA SER A 396 14.45 -16.98 -10.65
C SER A 396 15.34 -16.88 -11.89
N MET A 397 16.41 -16.08 -11.83
CA MET A 397 17.35 -15.95 -12.96
C MET A 397 18.00 -17.29 -13.36
N ASP A 398 18.27 -18.17 -12.40
CA ASP A 398 18.78 -19.53 -12.65
C ASP A 398 17.75 -20.41 -13.40
N LYS A 399 16.46 -20.25 -13.10
CA LYS A 399 15.39 -20.93 -13.82
C LYS A 399 15.20 -20.35 -15.23
N VAL A 400 15.34 -19.03 -15.37
CA VAL A 400 15.28 -18.34 -16.67
C VAL A 400 16.41 -18.82 -17.60
N THR A 401 17.64 -18.96 -17.10
CA THR A 401 18.76 -19.49 -17.90
C THR A 401 18.49 -20.92 -18.34
N GLN A 402 17.99 -21.78 -17.43
CA GLN A 402 17.60 -23.16 -17.79
C GLN A 402 16.48 -23.21 -18.84
N MET A 403 15.51 -22.30 -18.76
CA MET A 403 14.44 -22.20 -19.75
C MET A 403 14.97 -21.74 -21.12
N LEU A 404 15.90 -20.78 -21.17
CA LEU A 404 16.52 -20.29 -22.41
C LEU A 404 17.44 -21.33 -23.05
N GLU A 405 18.20 -22.07 -22.24
CA GLU A 405 19.08 -23.16 -22.67
C GLU A 405 18.31 -24.43 -23.08
N GLY A 406 17.01 -24.49 -22.76
CA GLY A 406 16.15 -25.62 -23.11
C GLY A 406 16.26 -26.84 -22.20
N THR A 407 16.88 -26.67 -21.03
CA THR A 407 17.02 -27.72 -20.02
C THR A 407 15.80 -27.79 -19.08
N SER A 408 14.85 -26.87 -19.22
CA SER A 408 13.55 -26.85 -18.52
C SER A 408 12.41 -26.66 -19.52
N GLU A 409 11.30 -27.40 -19.31
CA GLU A 409 10.03 -27.12 -19.99
C GLU A 409 9.46 -25.76 -19.54
N ILE A 410 8.69 -25.12 -20.43
CA ILE A 410 8.13 -23.77 -20.25
C ILE A 410 6.62 -23.86 -20.45
N ASP A 411 5.87 -23.67 -19.37
CA ASP A 411 4.41 -23.56 -19.42
C ASP A 411 3.96 -22.15 -19.83
N VAL A 412 2.67 -21.98 -20.10
CA VAL A 412 2.09 -20.65 -20.42
C VAL A 412 1.91 -19.84 -19.13
N PRO A 413 2.40 -18.59 -19.05
CA PRO A 413 2.17 -17.73 -17.89
C PRO A 413 0.67 -17.51 -17.63
N PRO A 414 0.21 -17.52 -16.36
CA PRO A 414 -1.20 -17.31 -16.02
C PRO A 414 -1.75 -15.93 -16.41
N SER A 415 -0.86 -14.94 -16.64
CA SER A 415 -1.23 -13.63 -17.18
C SER A 415 -1.76 -13.66 -18.62
N ILE A 416 -1.58 -14.77 -19.34
CA ILE A 416 -2.07 -14.97 -20.71
C ILE A 416 -3.36 -15.82 -20.74
N GLU A 417 -3.59 -16.68 -19.75
CA GLU A 417 -4.84 -17.45 -19.65
C GLU A 417 -6.07 -16.55 -19.56
N ALA A 418 -5.96 -15.38 -18.90
CA ALA A 418 -7.03 -14.41 -18.78
C ALA A 418 -7.41 -13.66 -20.07
N TYR A 419 -6.59 -13.76 -21.14
CA TYR A 419 -6.82 -13.08 -22.43
C TYR A 419 -7.07 -14.06 -23.59
N LEU A 420 -6.95 -15.37 -23.35
CA LEU A 420 -7.15 -16.41 -24.36
C LEU A 420 -8.29 -17.38 -24.02
N PHE A 421 -9.14 -17.04 -23.05
CA PHE A 421 -10.42 -17.70 -22.77
C PHE A 421 -11.54 -16.68 -22.62
#